data_AF-F1LC03-F1
#
_entry.id   AF-F1LC03-F1
#
_cell.length_a   1.000
_cell.length_b   1.000
_cell.length_c   1.000
_cell.angle_alpha   90.00
_cell.angle_beta   90.00
_cell.angle_gamma   90.00
#
_symmetry.space_group_name_H-M   'P 1'
#
loop_
_entity.id
_entity.type
_entity.pdbx_description
1 polymer ?
#
loop_
_entity_poly.entity_id
_entity_poly.type
_entity_poly.pdbx_seq_one_letter_code
_entity_poly.pdbx_strand_id
1 'polypeptide(L)'
;MPSGALLRSKFSAPRHGSMGFTPKKRSRRHRGKVKAFPKDDPTKPIHLTAFIGFKAGMTHIVREVDKPGSKVNKKEVVEAVTILETPPMVIVGIVGYIDTPRGPRQFKTVWAEHLSEDCRRRFYKNWHTSKKKAFQKHAKKWQDEDGRKSIESDLNKMKKYCSKIRVIAHTQVLLTDRSLLSLLISTASRGED
;
A
#
# COMPACT_ATOMS: atom_id res chain seq x y z
N MET A 1 47.87 -36.16 -17.67
CA MET A 1 47.34 -34.80 -17.51
C MET A 1 46.98 -34.62 -16.04
N PRO A 2 47.80 -33.94 -15.21
CA PRO A 2 47.49 -33.80 -13.80
C PRO A 2 46.27 -32.89 -13.66
N SER A 3 45.24 -33.42 -12.99
CA SER A 3 44.04 -32.71 -12.56
C SER A 3 44.42 -31.62 -11.56
N GLY A 4 44.56 -30.38 -12.04
CA GLY A 4 44.88 -29.22 -11.21
C GLY A 4 43.76 -28.98 -10.18
N ALA A 5 44.04 -29.31 -8.92
CA ALA A 5 43.17 -29.02 -7.79
C ALA A 5 43.02 -27.49 -7.64
N LEU A 6 41.80 -26.96 -7.82
CA LEU A 6 41.49 -25.56 -7.59
C LEU A 6 41.69 -25.24 -6.10
N LEU A 7 42.72 -24.46 -5.76
CA LEU A 7 43.03 -24.05 -4.39
C LEU A 7 41.91 -23.17 -3.79
N ARG A 8 41.56 -23.46 -2.53
CA ARG A 8 40.69 -22.64 -1.68
C ARG A 8 41.26 -21.23 -1.49
N SER A 9 40.39 -20.22 -1.38
CA SER A 9 40.79 -18.83 -1.11
C SER A 9 41.77 -18.73 0.06
N LYS A 10 42.87 -17.98 -0.13
CA LYS A 10 43.93 -17.79 0.87
C LYS A 10 43.49 -16.99 2.09
N PHE A 11 42.51 -16.08 1.92
CA PHE A 11 41.93 -15.29 3.00
C PHE A 11 40.40 -15.32 2.92
N SER A 12 39.72 -15.35 4.06
CA SER A 12 38.26 -15.24 4.11
C SER A 12 37.84 -13.78 3.97
N ALA A 13 36.89 -13.50 3.09
CA ALA A 13 36.22 -12.21 3.00
C ALA A 13 34.71 -12.38 3.25
N PRO A 14 34.05 -11.43 3.92
CA PRO A 14 32.60 -11.43 4.02
C PRO A 14 31.94 -11.38 2.64
N ARG A 15 30.75 -11.97 2.50
CA ARG A 15 30.00 -11.94 1.24
C ARG A 15 29.60 -10.50 0.89
N HIS A 16 29.84 -10.09 -0.35
CA HIS A 16 29.35 -8.81 -0.87
C HIS A 16 27.84 -8.88 -1.16
N GLY A 17 27.07 -8.18 -0.31
CA GLY A 17 25.63 -8.00 -0.48
C GLY A 17 24.79 -9.16 0.06
N SER A 18 23.59 -8.81 0.53
CA SER A 18 22.63 -9.79 1.05
C SER A 18 21.91 -10.53 -0.08
N MET A 19 21.79 -11.85 0.07
CA MET A 19 21.02 -12.71 -0.85
C MET A 19 19.52 -12.61 -0.67
N GLY A 20 19.05 -12.06 0.46
CA GLY A 20 17.62 -11.85 0.73
C GLY A 20 16.94 -10.84 -0.21
N PHE A 21 17.72 -10.03 -0.92
CA PHE A 21 17.22 -9.06 -1.90
C PHE A 21 17.40 -9.51 -3.36
N THR A 22 17.71 -10.79 -3.58
CA THR A 22 17.71 -11.37 -4.93
C THR A 22 16.29 -11.84 -5.29
N PRO A 23 15.84 -11.67 -6.55
CA PRO A 23 16.51 -11.02 -7.68
C PRO A 23 16.44 -9.48 -7.63
N LYS A 24 17.55 -8.81 -7.97
CA LYS A 24 17.66 -7.35 -8.09
C LYS A 24 17.06 -6.86 -9.41
N LYS A 25 15.73 -6.83 -9.51
CA LYS A 25 14.98 -6.41 -10.70
C LYS A 25 14.00 -5.27 -10.40
N ARG A 26 13.54 -4.55 -11.44
CA ARG A 26 12.54 -3.49 -11.31
C ARG A 26 11.27 -4.03 -10.66
N SER A 27 10.71 -3.27 -9.72
CA SER A 27 9.44 -3.64 -9.07
C SER A 27 8.32 -3.68 -10.10
N ARG A 28 7.43 -4.66 -9.98
CA ARG A 28 6.24 -4.80 -10.87
C ARG A 28 5.17 -3.73 -10.60
N ARG A 29 5.18 -3.14 -9.41
CA ARG A 29 4.21 -2.13 -8.96
C ARG A 29 4.96 -0.84 -8.69
N HIS A 30 4.33 0.28 -8.99
CA HIS A 30 4.81 1.61 -8.62
C HIS A 30 4.75 1.85 -7.12
N ARG A 31 3.77 1.25 -6.44
CA ARG A 31 3.60 1.33 -4.98
C ARG A 31 4.11 0.06 -4.31
N GLY A 32 4.72 0.23 -3.14
CA GLY A 32 5.04 -0.87 -2.24
C GLY A 32 3.77 -1.65 -1.86
N LYS A 33 3.84 -2.98 -1.89
CA LYS A 33 2.76 -3.85 -1.43
C LYS A 33 3.12 -4.39 -0.05
N VAL A 34 2.28 -4.11 0.94
CA VAL A 34 2.36 -4.75 2.26
C VAL A 34 2.06 -6.25 2.10
N LYS A 35 3.02 -7.11 2.42
CA LYS A 35 2.88 -8.58 2.35
C LYS A 35 2.39 -9.18 3.66
N ALA A 36 2.83 -8.61 4.78
CA ALA A 36 2.45 -9.01 6.12
C ALA A 36 1.96 -7.76 6.87
N PHE A 37 0.78 -7.86 7.47
CA PHE A 37 0.25 -6.86 8.38
C PHE A 37 0.56 -7.27 9.83
N PRO A 38 0.49 -6.35 10.80
CA PRO A 38 0.53 -6.69 12.21
C PRO A 38 -0.48 -7.80 12.55
N LYS A 39 -0.15 -8.64 13.53
CA LYS A 39 -1.10 -9.63 14.04
C LYS A 39 -2.25 -8.90 14.74
N ASP A 40 -3.46 -9.40 14.54
CA ASP A 40 -4.66 -8.81 15.12
C ASP A 40 -4.76 -9.14 16.61
N ASP A 41 -5.23 -8.18 17.40
CA ASP A 41 -5.40 -8.29 18.85
C ASP A 41 -6.80 -7.80 19.20
N PRO A 42 -7.75 -8.72 19.48
CA PRO A 42 -9.15 -8.38 19.73
C PRO A 42 -9.38 -7.51 20.97
N THR A 43 -8.39 -7.40 21.86
CA THR A 43 -8.50 -6.58 23.08
C THR A 43 -8.39 -5.08 22.77
N LYS A 44 -7.77 -4.74 21.63
CA LYS A 44 -7.52 -3.35 21.23
C LYS A 44 -8.72 -2.80 20.45
N PRO A 45 -8.94 -1.48 20.50
CA PRO A 45 -9.95 -0.85 19.65
C PRO A 45 -9.59 -1.03 18.18
N ILE A 46 -10.62 -0.97 17.33
CA ILE A 46 -10.49 -1.08 15.87
C ILE A 46 -9.59 0.04 15.38
N HIS A 47 -8.51 -0.31 14.67
CA HIS A 47 -7.55 0.64 14.13
C HIS A 47 -7.10 0.23 12.73
N LEU A 48 -6.68 1.21 11.93
CA LEU A 48 -6.07 0.97 10.63
C LEU A 48 -4.58 0.68 10.82
N THR A 49 -4.08 -0.34 10.13
CA THR A 49 -2.69 -0.80 10.29
C THR A 49 -1.72 -0.24 9.24
N ALA A 50 -2.22 0.50 8.25
CA ALA A 50 -1.40 1.01 7.16
C ALA A 50 -1.98 2.30 6.58
N PHE A 51 -1.08 3.15 6.10
CA PHE A 51 -1.40 4.40 5.43
C PHE A 51 -0.51 4.58 4.19
N ILE A 52 -0.96 5.38 3.22
CA ILE A 52 -0.17 5.73 2.03
C ILE A 52 0.16 7.21 2.07
N GLY A 53 1.45 7.52 2.20
CA GLY A 53 2.00 8.87 2.03
C GLY A 53 2.82 9.01 0.75
N PHE A 54 3.14 10.25 0.41
CA PHE A 54 4.04 10.66 -0.66
C PHE A 54 5.25 11.36 -0.06
N LYS A 55 6.46 11.04 -0.53
CA LYS A 55 7.67 11.73 -0.06
C LYS A 55 7.70 13.14 -0.65
N ALA A 56 7.64 14.15 0.22
CA ALA A 56 7.70 15.56 -0.17
C ALA A 56 9.15 16.08 -0.18
N GLY A 57 9.97 15.62 0.76
CA GLY A 57 11.36 16.06 0.89
C GLY A 57 12.07 15.47 2.09
N MET A 58 13.24 16.02 2.40
CA MET A 58 14.01 15.71 3.60
C MET A 58 14.56 17.01 4.20
N THR A 59 14.53 17.09 5.52
CA THR A 59 15.09 18.20 6.30
C THR A 59 15.84 17.64 7.49
N HIS A 60 16.37 18.50 8.35
CA HIS A 60 16.91 18.11 9.65
C HIS A 60 16.12 18.78 10.77
N ILE A 61 16.00 18.10 11.90
CA ILE A 61 15.46 18.66 13.13
C ILE A 61 16.55 18.69 14.18
N VAL A 62 16.46 19.65 15.09
CA VAL A 62 17.22 19.65 16.34
C VAL A 62 16.30 19.12 17.42
N ARG A 63 16.73 18.08 18.15
CA ARG A 63 16.01 17.61 19.33
C ARG A 63 16.97 17.29 20.46
N GLU A 64 16.49 17.44 21.69
CA GLU A 64 17.18 16.94 22.87
C GLU A 64 17.06 15.41 22.92
N VAL A 65 18.18 14.74 23.19
CA VAL A 65 18.21 13.27 23.30
C VAL A 65 18.00 12.84 24.74
N ASP A 66 16.90 12.13 25.00
CA ASP A 66 16.66 11.43 26.26
C ASP A 66 17.02 9.95 26.12
N LYS A 67 18.28 9.63 26.43
CA LYS A 67 18.82 8.26 26.43
C LYS A 67 19.82 8.12 27.59
N PRO A 68 19.35 7.74 28.78
CA PRO A 68 20.22 7.53 29.94
C PRO A 68 21.38 6.58 29.61
N GLY A 69 22.59 6.91 30.07
CA GLY A 69 23.81 6.15 29.79
C GLY A 69 24.54 6.51 28.49
N SER A 70 23.95 7.36 27.64
CA SER A 70 24.62 7.88 26.44
C SER A 70 25.42 9.14 26.73
N LYS A 71 26.57 9.32 26.06
CA LYS A 71 27.37 10.58 26.09
C LYS A 71 26.61 11.80 25.55
N VAL A 72 25.56 11.56 24.77
CA VAL A 72 24.71 12.60 24.17
C VAL A 72 23.39 12.81 24.93
N ASN A 73 23.24 12.23 26.12
CA ASN A 73 22.04 12.44 26.93
C ASN A 73 21.91 13.93 27.33
N LYS A 74 20.69 14.48 27.22
CA LYS A 74 20.37 15.89 27.50
C LYS A 74 21.17 16.90 26.68
N LYS A 75 21.56 16.51 25.46
CA LYS A 75 22.22 17.38 24.48
C LYS A 75 21.37 17.47 23.22
N GLU A 76 21.49 18.61 22.54
CA GLU A 76 20.90 18.81 21.24
C GLU A 76 21.65 18.00 20.17
N VAL A 77 20.90 17.25 19.37
CA VAL A 77 21.42 16.50 18.23
C VAL A 77 20.61 16.84 17.00
N VAL A 78 21.33 17.02 15.88
CA VAL A 78 20.74 17.22 14.56
C VAL A 78 20.42 15.85 13.95
N GLU A 79 19.14 15.59 13.68
CA GLU A 79 18.69 14.34 13.05
C GLU A 79 18.04 14.60 11.70
N ALA A 80 18.41 13.82 10.69
CA ALA A 80 17.78 13.88 9.37
C ALA A 80 16.38 13.26 9.42
N VAL A 81 15.38 13.99 8.92
CA VAL A 81 13.99 13.56 8.84
C VAL A 81 13.48 13.59 7.41
N THR A 82 12.56 12.68 7.10
CA THR A 82 11.86 12.67 5.82
C THR A 82 10.46 13.21 6.01
N ILE A 83 10.10 14.23 5.23
CA ILE A 83 8.76 14.80 5.24
C ILE A 83 7.89 13.99 4.28
N LEU A 84 6.81 13.42 4.83
CA LEU A 84 5.80 12.69 4.08
C LEU A 84 4.51 13.49 4.04
N GLU A 85 4.02 13.76 2.84
CA GLU A 85 2.69 14.31 2.64
C GLU A 85 1.67 13.17 2.62
N THR A 86 0.70 13.25 3.52
CA THR A 86 -0.28 12.19 3.78
C THR A 86 -1.69 12.74 3.57
N PRO A 87 -2.15 12.91 2.31
CA PRO A 87 -3.51 13.37 2.06
C PRO A 87 -4.53 12.34 2.61
N PRO A 88 -5.70 12.79 3.07
CA PRO A 88 -6.70 11.92 3.67
C PRO A 88 -7.10 10.79 2.72
N MET A 89 -7.12 9.56 3.23
CA MET A 89 -7.51 8.38 2.46
C MET A 89 -9.01 8.13 2.59
N VAL A 90 -9.63 7.77 1.46
CA VAL A 90 -11.06 7.42 1.41
C VAL A 90 -11.20 5.91 1.32
N ILE A 91 -11.97 5.33 2.24
CA ILE A 91 -12.33 3.91 2.21
C ILE A 91 -13.48 3.74 1.23
N VAL A 92 -13.32 2.84 0.26
CA VAL A 92 -14.27 2.59 -0.82
C VAL A 92 -14.84 1.19 -0.83
N GLY A 93 -14.37 0.32 0.05
CA GLY A 93 -14.90 -1.03 0.18
C GLY A 93 -14.24 -1.83 1.29
N ILE A 94 -14.76 -3.03 1.50
CA ILE A 94 -14.30 -3.99 2.51
C ILE A 94 -14.14 -5.35 1.84
N VAL A 95 -13.08 -6.06 2.18
CA VAL A 95 -12.75 -7.41 1.72
C VAL A 95 -12.64 -8.32 2.93
N GLY A 96 -13.44 -9.38 2.93
CA GLY A 96 -13.34 -10.46 3.89
C GLY A 96 -12.38 -11.54 3.40
N TYR A 97 -11.50 -12.01 4.30
CA TYR A 97 -10.61 -13.12 4.07
C TYR A 97 -10.96 -14.28 5.00
N ILE A 98 -10.95 -15.48 4.44
CA ILE A 98 -11.11 -16.74 5.15
C ILE A 98 -9.77 -17.48 5.14
N ASP A 99 -9.37 -18.02 6.28
CA ASP A 99 -8.18 -18.87 6.34
C ASP A 99 -8.50 -20.25 5.78
N THR A 100 -7.75 -20.66 4.76
CA THR A 100 -7.80 -22.00 4.19
C THR A 100 -6.45 -22.68 4.43
N PRO A 101 -6.34 -24.02 4.33
CA PRO A 101 -5.07 -24.71 4.50
C PRO A 101 -3.95 -24.23 3.56
N ARG A 102 -4.31 -23.65 2.41
CA ARG A 102 -3.38 -23.08 1.42
C ARG A 102 -3.09 -21.59 1.65
N GLY A 103 -3.57 -21.02 2.76
CA GLY A 103 -3.44 -19.61 3.12
C GLY A 103 -4.76 -18.83 3.07
N PRO A 104 -4.73 -17.53 3.37
CA PRO A 104 -5.92 -16.69 3.39
C PRO A 104 -6.45 -16.46 1.98
N ARG A 105 -7.71 -16.82 1.75
CA ARG A 105 -8.43 -16.61 0.49
C ARG A 105 -9.42 -15.46 0.63
N GLN A 106 -9.55 -14.65 -0.41
CA GLN A 106 -10.62 -13.65 -0.48
C GLN A 106 -11.98 -14.35 -0.56
N PHE A 107 -12.88 -14.00 0.37
CA PHE A 107 -14.21 -14.58 0.46
C PHE A 107 -15.24 -13.73 -0.26
N LYS A 108 -15.45 -12.49 0.19
CA LYS A 108 -16.40 -11.52 -0.37
C LYS A 108 -15.80 -10.12 -0.36
N THR A 109 -16.33 -9.27 -1.24
CA THR A 109 -15.96 -7.85 -1.31
C THR A 109 -17.22 -7.03 -1.46
N VAL A 110 -17.39 -6.08 -0.55
CA VAL A 110 -18.48 -5.13 -0.53
C VAL A 110 -17.89 -3.76 -0.85
N TRP A 111 -18.46 -3.08 -1.84
CA TRP A 111 -18.06 -1.74 -2.24
C TRP A 111 -19.02 -0.72 -1.67
N ALA A 112 -18.54 0.49 -1.42
CA ALA A 112 -19.37 1.63 -1.05
C ALA A 112 -20.36 1.96 -2.18
N GLU A 113 -21.44 2.65 -1.81
CA GLU A 113 -22.46 3.10 -2.75
C GLU A 113 -21.91 4.16 -3.72
N HIS A 114 -21.33 5.21 -3.15
CA HIS A 114 -20.77 6.32 -3.92
C HIS A 114 -19.25 6.19 -3.99
N LEU A 115 -18.74 5.97 -5.20
CA LEU A 115 -17.30 6.00 -5.48
C LEU A 115 -16.95 7.29 -6.22
N SER A 116 -15.95 8.01 -5.71
CA SER A 116 -15.39 9.20 -6.35
C SER A 116 -14.83 8.89 -7.74
N GLU A 117 -14.83 9.89 -8.63
CA GLU A 117 -14.25 9.74 -9.97
C GLU A 117 -12.76 9.37 -9.90
N ASP A 118 -12.03 9.92 -8.93
CA ASP A 118 -10.64 9.59 -8.64
C ASP A 118 -10.40 8.11 -8.35
N CYS A 119 -11.34 7.48 -7.63
CA CYS A 119 -11.30 6.05 -7.41
C CYS A 119 -11.51 5.30 -8.72
N ARG A 120 -12.54 5.69 -9.49
CA ARG A 120 -12.92 5.06 -10.77
C ARG A 120 -11.81 5.16 -11.80
N ARG A 121 -11.06 6.26 -11.82
CA ARG A 121 -9.89 6.49 -12.69
C ARG A 121 -8.84 5.40 -12.57
N ARG A 122 -8.66 4.82 -11.38
CA ARG A 122 -7.66 3.76 -11.12
C ARG A 122 -7.98 2.43 -11.80
N PHE A 123 -9.23 2.23 -12.24
CA PHE A 123 -9.66 1.00 -12.90
C PHE A 123 -9.52 1.06 -14.42
N TYR A 124 -9.08 2.18 -14.98
CA TYR A 124 -8.85 2.34 -16.41
C TYR A 124 -7.40 2.74 -16.68
N LYS A 125 -6.80 2.14 -17.71
CA LYS A 125 -5.51 2.61 -18.24
C LYS A 125 -5.68 3.92 -19.00
N ASN A 126 -6.67 3.97 -19.89
CA ASN A 126 -6.99 5.14 -20.73
C ASN A 126 -8.33 5.74 -20.29
N TRP A 127 -8.31 6.65 -19.32
CA TRP A 127 -9.53 7.21 -18.72
C TRP A 127 -10.36 8.06 -19.69
N HIS A 128 -9.72 8.95 -20.46
CA HIS A 128 -10.40 9.93 -21.30
C HIS A 128 -11.14 9.31 -22.49
N THR A 129 -10.63 8.22 -23.05
CA THR A 129 -11.26 7.50 -24.18
C THR A 129 -12.26 6.45 -23.73
N SER A 130 -12.31 6.13 -22.43
CA SER A 130 -13.19 5.09 -21.91
C SER A 130 -14.61 5.59 -21.69
N LYS A 131 -15.59 4.68 -21.77
CA LYS A 131 -17.00 4.97 -21.45
C LYS A 131 -17.28 5.21 -19.96
N LYS A 132 -16.25 5.14 -19.09
CA LYS A 132 -16.34 5.36 -17.63
C LYS A 132 -17.55 4.66 -16.98
N LYS A 133 -17.72 3.35 -17.19
CA LYS A 133 -18.86 2.55 -16.68
C LYS A 133 -18.57 1.73 -15.41
N ALA A 134 -17.33 1.76 -14.90
CA ALA A 134 -16.95 1.00 -13.70
C ALA A 134 -17.86 1.35 -12.51
N PHE A 135 -18.28 0.33 -11.76
CA PHE A 135 -19.13 0.43 -10.55
C PHE A 135 -20.56 0.98 -10.72
N GLN A 136 -21.02 1.30 -11.93
CA GLN A 136 -22.40 1.77 -12.14
C GLN A 136 -23.45 0.74 -11.69
N LYS A 137 -23.25 -0.54 -12.00
CA LYS A 137 -24.15 -1.63 -11.55
C LYS A 137 -24.13 -1.82 -10.03
N HIS A 138 -22.97 -1.61 -9.41
CA HIS A 138 -22.83 -1.72 -7.96
C HIS A 138 -23.55 -0.58 -7.23
N ALA A 139 -23.46 0.65 -7.76
CA ALA A 139 -24.21 1.78 -7.21
C ALA A 139 -25.73 1.56 -7.31
N LYS A 140 -26.22 1.05 -8.45
CA LYS A 140 -27.66 0.70 -8.59
C LYS A 140 -28.12 -0.35 -7.58
N LYS A 141 -27.28 -1.35 -7.29
CA LYS A 141 -27.59 -2.39 -6.29
C LYS A 141 -27.84 -1.82 -4.87
N TRP A 142 -27.29 -0.67 -4.53
CA TRP A 142 -27.57 -0.02 -3.25
C TRP A 142 -28.93 0.70 -3.22
N GLN A 143 -29.45 1.07 -4.39
CA GLN A 143 -30.76 1.72 -4.55
C GLN A 143 -31.90 0.70 -4.59
N ASP A 144 -31.64 -0.50 -5.11
CA ASP A 144 -32.61 -1.59 -5.16
C ASP A 144 -32.76 -2.28 -3.78
N GLU A 145 -33.99 -2.51 -3.32
CA GLU A 145 -34.29 -3.18 -2.04
C GLU A 145 -33.68 -4.61 -1.95
N ASP A 146 -33.83 -5.40 -3.01
CA ASP A 146 -33.24 -6.75 -3.08
C ASP A 146 -31.71 -6.71 -3.11
N GLY A 147 -31.16 -5.64 -3.70
CA GLY A 147 -29.73 -5.40 -3.75
C GLY A 147 -29.15 -5.11 -2.36
N ARG A 148 -29.82 -4.27 -1.57
CA ARG A 148 -29.47 -3.98 -0.17
C ARG A 148 -29.52 -5.25 0.69
N LYS A 149 -30.58 -6.06 0.58
CA LYS A 149 -30.68 -7.35 1.28
C LYS A 149 -29.52 -8.29 0.93
N SER A 150 -29.13 -8.34 -0.34
CA SER A 150 -27.98 -9.14 -0.77
C SER A 150 -26.67 -8.63 -0.17
N ILE A 151 -26.48 -7.32 -0.06
CA ILE A 151 -25.27 -6.72 0.55
C ILE A 151 -25.22 -7.01 2.04
N GLU A 152 -26.35 -6.86 2.74
CA GLU A 152 -26.45 -7.18 4.16
C GLU A 152 -26.19 -8.67 4.44
N SER A 153 -26.70 -9.55 3.58
CA SER A 153 -26.38 -10.98 3.63
C SER A 153 -24.87 -11.24 3.47
N ASP A 154 -24.22 -10.56 2.52
CA ASP A 154 -22.76 -10.67 2.34
C ASP A 154 -21.98 -10.13 3.54
N LEU A 155 -22.42 -9.03 4.16
CA LEU A 155 -21.83 -8.48 5.39
C LEU A 155 -21.99 -9.44 6.58
N ASN A 156 -23.15 -10.07 6.74
CA ASN A 156 -23.39 -11.06 7.78
C ASN A 156 -22.54 -12.32 7.59
N LYS A 157 -22.38 -12.78 6.34
CA LYS A 157 -21.44 -13.87 6.03
C LYS A 157 -19.99 -13.48 6.32
N MET A 158 -19.61 -12.23 6.08
CA MET A 158 -18.28 -11.74 6.41
C MET A 158 -18.03 -11.77 7.93
N LYS A 159 -18.99 -11.28 8.74
CA LYS A 159 -18.90 -11.34 10.20
C LYS A 159 -18.79 -12.79 10.72
N LYS A 160 -19.51 -13.73 10.10
CA LYS A 160 -19.58 -15.13 10.55
C LYS A 160 -18.35 -15.97 10.16
N TYR A 161 -17.87 -15.83 8.93
CA TYR A 161 -16.89 -16.77 8.36
C TYR A 161 -15.49 -16.20 8.14
N CYS A 162 -15.33 -14.87 8.07
CA CYS A 162 -14.02 -14.28 7.78
C CYS A 162 -13.21 -14.17 9.06
N SER A 163 -11.96 -14.64 9.00
CA SER A 163 -11.01 -14.46 10.09
C SER A 163 -10.33 -13.09 10.05
N LYS A 164 -10.23 -12.48 8.86
CA LYS A 164 -9.57 -11.19 8.66
C LYS A 164 -10.42 -10.30 7.77
N ILE A 165 -10.61 -9.05 8.19
CA ILE A 165 -11.31 -8.03 7.39
C ILE A 165 -10.30 -6.95 6.99
N ARG A 166 -10.30 -6.58 5.71
CA ARG A 166 -9.45 -5.50 5.19
C ARG A 166 -10.30 -4.46 4.49
N VAL A 167 -9.99 -3.20 4.70
CA VAL A 167 -10.59 -2.10 3.95
C VAL A 167 -9.81 -1.83 2.66
N ILE A 168 -10.53 -1.57 1.58
CA ILE A 168 -9.99 -1.02 0.35
C ILE A 168 -10.04 0.49 0.48
N ALA A 169 -8.89 1.13 0.50
CA ALA A 169 -8.78 2.57 0.57
C ALA A 169 -7.94 3.12 -0.59
N HIS A 170 -8.25 4.33 -1.02
CA HIS A 170 -7.45 5.06 -1.99
C HIS A 170 -7.05 6.43 -1.46
N THR A 171 -5.93 6.94 -1.99
CA THR A 171 -5.45 8.29 -1.72
C THR A 171 -6.15 9.33 -2.60
N GLN A 172 -6.34 10.52 -2.04
CA GLN A 172 -6.82 11.72 -2.75
C GLN A 172 -5.61 12.51 -3.27
N VAL A 173 -5.18 12.14 -4.47
CA VAL A 173 -3.94 12.65 -5.07
C VAL A 173 -4.08 14.10 -5.54
N LEU A 174 -5.30 14.54 -5.86
CA LEU A 174 -5.57 15.89 -6.36
C LEU A 174 -5.43 16.96 -5.27
N LEU A 175 -5.53 16.58 -3.99
CA LEU A 175 -5.35 17.50 -2.86
C LEU A 175 -3.87 17.81 -2.59
N THR A 176 -2.97 17.00 -3.15
CA THR A 176 -1.53 17.23 -3.08
C THR A 176 -1.15 18.30 -4.09
N ASP A 177 -0.36 19.29 -3.68
CA ASP A 177 0.19 20.27 -4.61
C ASP A 177 1.16 19.55 -5.57
N ARG A 178 0.71 19.40 -6.81
CA ARG A 178 1.42 18.69 -7.90
C ARG A 178 1.58 19.59 -9.11
N SER A 179 1.67 20.90 -8.91
CA SER A 179 1.97 21.88 -9.96
C SER A 179 3.16 21.45 -10.85
N LEU A 180 4.14 20.71 -10.31
CA LEU A 180 5.27 20.17 -11.09
C LEU A 180 5.07 18.76 -11.67
N LEU A 181 4.12 17.97 -11.17
CA LEU A 181 3.94 16.56 -11.60
C LEU A 181 2.91 16.40 -12.73
N SER A 182 1.96 17.32 -12.87
CA SER A 182 1.00 17.34 -13.98
C SER A 182 1.68 17.61 -15.33
N LEU A 183 2.72 18.47 -15.33
CA LEU A 183 3.55 18.77 -16.50
C LEU A 183 4.32 17.54 -17.01
N LEU A 184 4.86 16.70 -16.11
CA LEU A 184 5.59 15.48 -16.48
C LEU A 184 4.69 14.35 -17.00
N ILE A 185 3.44 14.27 -16.54
CA ILE A 185 2.49 13.24 -17.01
C ILE A 185 1.94 13.62 -18.39
N SER A 186 1.75 14.91 -18.68
CA SER A 186 1.21 15.37 -19.96
C SER A 186 2.24 15.31 -21.10
N THR A 187 3.54 15.36 -20.80
CA THR A 187 4.62 15.20 -21.78
C THR A 187 4.91 13.74 -22.09
N ALA A 188 4.76 12.82 -21.12
CA ALA A 188 4.99 11.39 -21.31
C ALA A 188 3.91 10.68 -22.17
N SER A 189 2.78 11.32 -22.44
CA SER A 189 1.72 10.79 -23.32
C SER A 189 1.81 11.28 -24.78
N ARG A 190 2.84 12.04 -25.15
CA ARG A 190 3.04 12.59 -26.51
C ARG A 190 4.24 11.99 -27.27
N GLY A 191 4.90 10.97 -26.75
CA GLY A 191 6.04 10.35 -27.44
C GLY A 191 6.01 8.85 -27.30
N GLU A 192 5.43 8.17 -28.30
CA GLU A 192 5.69 6.80 -28.74
C GLU A 192 4.76 6.57 -29.96
N ASP A 193 5.19 7.16 -31.09
CA ASP A 193 5.06 6.56 -32.42
C ASP A 193 6.40 5.86 -32.73
#